data_AF-A0A4Y2G8Y9-F1
#
_entry.id   AF-A0A4Y2G8Y9-F1
#
_cell.length_a   1.000
_cell.length_b   1.000
_cell.length_c   1.000
_cell.angle_alpha   90.00
_cell.angle_beta   90.00
_cell.angle_gamma   90.00
#
_symmetry.space_group_name_H-M   'P 1'
#
loop_
_entity.id
_entity.type
_entity.pdbx_description
1 polymer ?
#
loop_
_entity_poly.entity_id
_entity_poly.type
_entity_poly.pdbx_seq_one_letter_code
_entity_poly.pdbx_strand_id
1 'polypeptide(L)'
;MMDSSRSTHRAVIQFLGAEGKHYSQIYRRMKEVYGEQCLTRCIMSRRCQSYEGGRVNIKDLPRNGQAHDVTNSATISAVHELIRHNCRITTREIAVKL
;
A
#
# COMPACT_ATOMS: atom_id res chain seq x y z
N MET A 1 -20.45 12.55 16.46
CA MET A 1 -19.65 11.34 16.17
C MET A 1 -18.44 11.78 15.35
N MET A 2 -17.22 11.55 15.84
CA MET A 2 -15.99 12.00 15.17
C MET A 2 -15.76 11.17 13.89
N ASP A 3 -15.23 11.77 12.82
CA ASP A 3 -14.87 11.01 11.61
C ASP A 3 -13.74 10.00 11.92
N SER A 4 -14.12 8.74 12.01
CA SER A 4 -13.23 7.60 12.27
C SER A 4 -12.67 6.97 10.98
N SER A 5 -12.51 7.75 9.92
CA SER A 5 -11.84 7.28 8.70
C SER A 5 -10.39 6.83 8.96
N ARG A 6 -9.88 5.94 8.10
CA ARG A 6 -8.48 5.50 8.14
C ARG A 6 -7.51 6.64 7.85
N SER A 7 -7.90 7.61 7.03
CA SER A 7 -7.09 8.80 6.73
C SER A 7 -6.98 9.74 7.92
N THR A 8 -8.06 9.93 8.69
CA THR A 8 -8.05 10.80 9.88
C THR A 8 -7.11 10.25 10.94
N HIS A 9 -7.21 8.96 11.25
CA HIS A 9 -6.29 8.28 12.18
C HIS A 9 -4.83 8.45 11.77
N ARG A 10 -4.51 8.31 10.48
CA ARG A 10 -3.15 8.44 9.97
C ARG A 10 -2.62 9.86 10.05
N ALA A 11 -3.47 10.85 9.79
CA ALA A 11 -3.11 12.26 9.88
C ALA A 11 -2.80 12.62 11.34
N VAL A 12 -3.61 12.16 12.30
CA VAL A 12 -3.37 12.36 13.72
C VAL A 12 -2.07 11.70 14.17
N ILE A 13 -1.81 10.45 13.76
CA ILE A 13 -0.55 9.75 14.08
C ILE A 13 0.66 10.52 13.50
N GLN A 14 0.56 11.00 12.26
CA GLN A 14 1.65 11.77 11.64
C GLN A 14 1.89 13.10 12.34
N PHE A 15 0.82 13.81 12.68
CA PHE A 15 0.89 15.07 13.41
C PHE A 15 1.55 14.89 14.79
N LEU A 16 1.09 13.91 15.56
CA LEU A 16 1.66 13.62 16.88
C LEU A 16 3.12 13.12 16.80
N GLY A 17 3.46 12.38 15.74
CA GLY A 17 4.85 12.00 15.46
C GLY A 17 5.73 13.22 15.15
N ALA A 18 5.23 14.17 14.36
CA ALA A 18 5.93 15.42 14.04
C ALA A 18 6.07 16.34 15.27
N GLU A 19 5.15 16.31 16.22
CA GLU A 19 5.30 16.94 17.55
C GLU A 19 6.40 16.28 18.41
N GLY A 20 7.02 15.19 17.96
CA GLY A 20 8.05 14.46 18.71
C GLY A 20 7.48 13.60 19.84
N LYS A 21 6.18 13.27 19.82
CA LYS A 21 5.59 12.40 20.83
C LYS A 21 6.08 10.97 20.66
N HIS A 22 6.48 10.34 21.76
CA HIS A 22 6.83 8.92 21.74
C HIS A 22 5.59 8.05 21.49
N TYR A 23 5.80 6.88 20.87
CA TYR A 23 4.73 5.93 20.50
C TYR A 23 3.69 5.66 21.60
N SER A 24 4.14 5.48 22.85
CA SER A 24 3.25 5.25 24.00
C SER A 24 2.29 6.42 24.26
N GLN A 25 2.75 7.65 24.04
CA GLN A 25 1.94 8.86 24.19
C GLN A 25 0.92 8.98 23.06
N ILE A 26 1.33 8.64 21.83
CA ILE A 26 0.44 8.60 20.66
C ILE A 26 -0.66 7.55 20.86
N TYR A 27 -0.32 6.34 21.30
CA TYR A 27 -1.29 5.26 21.54
C TYR A 27 -2.34 5.64 22.58
N ARG A 28 -1.93 6.25 23.69
CA ARG A 28 -2.85 6.72 24.73
C ARG A 28 -3.81 7.79 24.21
N ARG A 29 -3.30 8.83 23.53
CA ARG A 29 -4.14 9.89 22.95
C ARG A 29 -5.12 9.34 21.91
N MET A 30 -4.66 8.43 21.04
CA MET A 30 -5.52 7.81 20.04
C MET A 30 -6.64 7.00 20.69
N LYS A 31 -6.36 6.27 21.78
CA LYS A 31 -7.36 5.49 22.50
C LYS A 31 -8.34 6.36 23.30
N GLU A 32 -7.89 7.50 23.84
CA GLU A 32 -8.76 8.48 24.51
C GLU A 32 -9.76 9.12 23.53
N VAL A 33 -9.33 9.44 22.30
CA VAL A 33 -10.19 10.11 21.30
C VAL A 33 -11.09 9.12 20.56
N TYR A 34 -10.56 8.00 20.10
CA TYR A 34 -11.29 7.06 19.23
C TYR A 34 -11.88 5.86 19.99
N GLY A 35 -11.50 5.64 21.25
CA GLY A 35 -12.02 4.54 22.07
C GLY A 35 -11.83 3.17 21.41
N GLU A 36 -12.92 2.45 21.19
CA GLU A 36 -12.94 1.14 20.52
C GLU A 36 -12.63 1.21 19.02
N GLN A 37 -12.86 2.36 18.39
CA GLN A 37 -12.58 2.57 16.96
C GLN A 37 -11.10 2.83 16.69
N CYS A 38 -10.29 2.95 17.74
CA CYS A 38 -8.86 3.17 17.64
C CYS A 38 -8.17 2.02 16.90
N LEU A 39 -7.21 2.36 16.04
CA LEU A 39 -6.36 1.38 15.38
C LEU A 39 -5.62 0.49 16.39
N THR A 40 -5.44 -0.78 16.02
CA THR A 40 -4.69 -1.74 16.83
C THR A 40 -3.25 -1.27 17.05
N ARG A 41 -2.67 -1.64 18.20
CA ARG A 41 -1.31 -1.33 18.60
C ARG A 41 -0.28 -1.63 17.49
N CYS A 42 -0.38 -2.80 16.85
CA CYS A 42 0.50 -3.21 15.76
C CYS A 42 0.44 -2.28 14.53
N ILE A 43 -0.76 -1.84 14.11
CA ILE A 43 -0.95 -0.95 12.96
C ILE A 43 -0.35 0.42 13.27
N MET A 44 -0.61 0.94 14.47
CA MET A 44 -0.07 2.23 14.89
C MET A 44 1.46 2.22 14.96
N SER A 45 2.06 1.16 15.51
CA SER A 45 3.52 1.04 15.66
C SER A 45 4.21 1.08 14.30
N ARG A 46 3.72 0.25 13.36
CA ARG A 46 4.20 0.23 11.97
C ARG A 46 4.08 1.59 11.30
N ARG A 47 3.01 2.34 11.58
CA ARG A 47 2.79 3.67 11.00
C ARG A 47 3.74 4.72 11.58
N CYS A 48 3.96 4.72 12.89
CA CYS A 48 4.93 5.61 13.54
C CYS A 48 6.33 5.40 12.96
N GLN A 49 6.79 4.15 12.90
CA GLN A 49 8.08 3.80 12.29
C GLN A 49 8.19 4.24 10.83
N SER A 50 7.10 4.12 10.05
CA SER A 50 7.10 4.56 8.66
C SER A 50 7.29 6.07 8.54
N TYR A 51 6.70 6.85 9.44
CA TYR A 51 6.82 8.32 9.46
C TYR A 51 8.17 8.78 9.97
N GLU A 52 8.74 8.09 10.98
CA GLU A 52 10.14 8.27 11.39
C GLU A 52 11.10 7.99 10.22
N GLY A 53 10.78 6.99 9.39
CA GLY A 53 11.48 6.69 8.14
C GLY A 53 11.23 7.67 6.99
N GLY A 54 10.64 8.85 7.24
CA GLY A 54 10.47 9.92 6.25
C GLY A 54 9.23 9.82 5.37
N ARG A 55 8.32 8.88 5.63
CA ARG A 55 7.05 8.82 4.88
C ARG A 55 6.20 10.06 5.19
N VAL A 56 5.77 10.77 4.16
CA VAL A 56 4.92 11.98 4.31
C VAL A 56 3.48 11.78 3.82
N ASN A 57 3.22 10.74 3.02
CA ASN A 57 1.90 10.54 2.43
C ASN A 57 0.91 9.88 3.40
N ILE A 58 -0.20 10.58 3.67
CA ILE A 58 -1.33 10.12 4.48
C ILE A 58 -2.16 9.06 3.75
N LYS A 59 -2.29 9.21 2.42
CA LYS A 59 -3.07 8.29 1.59
C LYS A 59 -2.42 6.91 1.57
N ASP A 60 -3.23 5.91 1.23
CA ASP A 60 -2.68 4.60 0.87
C ASP A 60 -1.80 4.76 -0.35
N LEU A 61 -0.59 4.19 -0.27
CA LEU A 61 0.20 4.00 -1.47
C LEU A 61 -0.50 2.92 -2.30
N PRO A 62 -0.36 2.97 -3.64
CA PRO A 62 -0.77 1.85 -4.47
C PRO A 62 -0.19 0.57 -3.87
N ARG A 63 -1.04 -0.45 -3.77
CA ARG A 63 -0.60 -1.74 -3.25
C ARG A 63 0.50 -2.23 -4.19
N ASN A 64 1.63 -2.65 -3.64
CA ASN A 64 2.63 -3.35 -4.45
C ASN A 64 1.93 -4.56 -5.10
N GLY A 65 1.76 -4.48 -6.41
CA GLY A 65 1.22 -5.52 -7.27
C GLY A 65 2.21 -5.77 -8.41
N GLN A 66 1.84 -6.63 -9.34
CA GLN A 66 2.62 -6.80 -10.57
C GLN A 66 2.65 -5.45 -11.31
N ALA A 67 3.85 -4.98 -11.69
CA ALA A 67 4.00 -3.71 -12.38
C ALA A 67 3.15 -3.71 -13.66
N HIS A 68 2.29 -2.71 -13.83
CA HIS A 68 1.46 -2.56 -15.03
C HIS A 68 2.32 -2.47 -16.31
N ASP A 69 3.58 -2.05 -16.20
CA ASP A 69 4.53 -1.95 -17.31
C ASP A 69 4.86 -3.30 -17.95
N VAL A 70 4.70 -4.41 -17.23
CA VAL A 70 4.92 -5.77 -17.79
C VAL A 70 3.81 -6.17 -18.76
N THR A 71 2.64 -5.52 -18.68
CA THR A 71 1.44 -5.87 -19.43
C THR A 71 1.14 -4.79 -20.49
N ASN A 72 2.13 -4.44 -21.31
CA ASN A 72 1.93 -3.54 -22.45
C ASN A 72 0.98 -4.19 -23.48
N SER A 73 0.08 -3.41 -24.08
CA SER A 73 -0.86 -3.89 -25.09
C SER A 73 -0.14 -4.51 -26.30
N ALA A 74 1.04 -3.99 -26.65
CA ALA A 74 1.90 -4.56 -27.70
C ALA A 74 2.34 -5.99 -27.37
N THR A 75 2.78 -6.25 -26.13
CA THR A 75 3.20 -7.58 -25.68
C THR A 75 2.01 -8.54 -25.66
N ILE A 76 0.83 -8.07 -25.22
CA ILE A 76 -0.41 -8.87 -25.23
C ILE A 76 -0.78 -9.27 -26.67
N SER A 77 -0.75 -8.32 -27.62
CA SER A 77 -1.04 -8.61 -29.03
C SER A 77 -0.05 -9.60 -29.64
N ALA A 78 1.25 -9.46 -29.34
CA ALA A 78 2.27 -10.37 -29.85
C ALA A 78 2.08 -11.81 -29.32
N VAL A 79 1.72 -11.97 -28.04
CA VAL A 79 1.34 -13.27 -27.47
C VAL A 79 0.11 -13.84 -28.19
N HIS A 80 -0.93 -13.02 -28.42
CA HIS A 80 -2.16 -13.46 -29.10
C HIS A 80 -1.89 -13.96 -30.53
N GLU A 81 -1.03 -13.28 -31.28
CA GLU A 81 -0.65 -13.72 -32.64
C GLU A 81 0.13 -15.04 -32.62
N LEU A 82 1.04 -15.23 -31.66
CA LEU A 82 1.76 -16.50 -31.48
C LEU A 82 0.81 -17.67 -31.19
N ILE A 83 -0.22 -17.45 -30.36
CA ILE A 83 -1.24 -18.46 -30.06
C ILE A 83 -2.11 -18.74 -31.29
N ARG A 84 -2.50 -17.71 -32.06
CA ARG A 84 -3.27 -17.89 -33.31
C ARG A 84 -2.52 -18.74 -34.33
N HIS A 85 -1.20 -18.54 -34.44
CA HIS A 85 -0.37 -19.31 -35.38
C HIS A 85 -0.06 -20.72 -34.89
N ASN A 86 0.08 -20.91 -33.57
CA ASN A 86 0.32 -22.22 -32.97
C ASN A 86 -0.37 -22.36 -31.61
N CYS A 87 -1.54 -22.99 -31.62
CA CYS A 87 -2.32 -23.22 -30.40
C CYS A 87 -1.66 -24.19 -29.40
N ARG A 88 -0.58 -24.90 -29.77
CA ARG A 88 0.17 -25.82 -28.89
C ARG A 88 1.45 -25.22 -28.33
N ILE A 89 1.71 -23.93 -28.56
CA ILE A 89 2.91 -23.24 -28.05
C ILE A 89 2.94 -23.22 -26.52
N THR A 90 4.12 -23.46 -25.94
CA THR A 90 4.34 -23.45 -24.49
C THR A 90 4.77 -22.09 -23.97
N THR A 91 4.53 -21.80 -22.68
CA THR A 91 4.94 -20.53 -22.06
C THR A 91 6.44 -20.26 -22.15
N ARG A 92 7.27 -21.31 -22.16
CA ARG A 92 8.73 -21.18 -22.33
C ARG A 92 9.10 -20.71 -23.73
N GLU A 93 8.44 -21.23 -24.76
CA GLU A 93 8.68 -20.81 -26.15
C GLU A 93 8.17 -19.39 -26.40
N ILE A 94 7.07 -18.98 -25.76
CA ILE A 94 6.60 -17.59 -25.78
C ILE A 94 7.65 -16.68 -25.15
N ALA A 95 8.21 -17.04 -23.99
CA ALA A 95 9.22 -16.24 -23.29
C ALA A 95 10.58 -16.15 -24.02
N VAL A 96 10.84 -17.01 -25.00
CA VAL A 96 12.03 -16.91 -25.87
C VAL A 96 11.78 -16.00 -27.07
N LYS A 97 10.50 -15.87 -27.49
CA LYS A 97 10.10 -15.09 -28.67
C LYS A 97 9.73 -13.64 -28.36
N LEU A 98 9.52 -13.31 -27.09
CA LEU A 98 9.15 -11.99 -26.56
C LEU A 98 10.18 -11.54 -25.54
#